data_AF-A0A4D6KHF2-F1
#
_entry.id   AF-A0A4D6KHF2-F1
#
_cell.length_a   1.000
_cell.length_b   1.000
_cell.length_c   1.000
_cell.angle_alpha   90.00
_cell.angle_beta   90.00
_cell.angle_gamma   90.00
#
_symmetry.space_group_name_H-M   'P 1'
#
loop_
_entity.id
_entity.type
_entity.pdbx_description
1 polymer ?
#
loop_
_entity_poly.entity_id
_entity_poly.type
_entity_poly.pdbx_seq_one_letter_code
_entity_poly.pdbx_strand_id
1 'polypeptide(L)'
;MGSKSVAPVALMLSLNLLLFSMVSCNTQIAHHNKPIKCPALQVCANILQPPYQPDHNCCPLISGLIDLDAAVCLCAVLKLNVGGIITVNLDLLVNLLLNACGRKQTTYTCK
;
A
#
# COMPACT_ATOMS: atom_id res chain seq x y z
N MET A 1 50.45 31.38 15.40
CA MET A 1 49.90 30.18 14.72
C MET A 1 48.76 29.65 15.60
N GLY A 2 47.53 30.14 15.46
CA GLY A 2 46.59 29.72 14.40
C GLY A 2 45.77 28.55 14.93
N SER A 3 44.81 28.83 15.83
CA SER A 3 43.91 27.80 16.37
C SER A 3 43.10 27.23 15.20
N LYS A 4 43.35 25.96 14.94
CA LYS A 4 42.95 25.24 13.72
C LYS A 4 41.42 25.24 13.67
N SER A 5 40.86 25.84 12.64
CA SER A 5 39.41 26.01 12.38
C SER A 5 38.72 24.68 12.06
N VAL A 6 38.90 23.66 12.90
CA VAL A 6 38.35 22.30 12.71
C VAL A 6 37.05 22.12 13.49
N ALA A 7 36.93 22.78 14.65
CA ALA A 7 35.73 22.77 15.48
C ALA A 7 34.46 23.28 14.77
N PRO A 8 34.45 24.42 14.03
CA PRO A 8 33.23 24.92 13.39
C PRO A 8 32.80 24.07 12.19
N VAL A 9 33.75 23.44 11.50
CA VAL A 9 33.46 22.55 10.36
C VAL A 9 32.79 21.26 10.84
N ALA A 10 33.30 20.67 11.93
CA ALA A 10 32.68 19.47 12.53
C ALA A 10 31.27 19.76 13.06
N LEU A 11 31.05 20.94 13.64
CA LEU A 11 29.74 21.37 14.14
C LEU A 11 28.76 21.64 13.00
N MET A 12 29.21 22.25 11.91
CA MET A 12 28.38 22.40 10.71
C MET A 12 27.98 21.04 10.12
N LEU A 13 28.90 20.08 10.05
CA LEU A 13 28.61 18.75 9.49
C LEU A 13 27.61 17.97 10.36
N SER A 14 27.76 18.02 11.69
CA SER A 14 26.83 17.35 12.62
C SER A 14 25.45 17.99 12.62
N LEU A 15 25.36 19.33 12.53
CA LEU A 15 24.09 20.03 12.47
C LEU A 15 23.33 19.73 11.16
N ASN A 16 24.02 19.65 10.03
CA ASN A 16 23.42 19.22 8.77
C ASN A 16 22.88 17.78 8.85
N LEU A 17 23.65 16.84 9.42
CA LEU A 17 23.21 15.45 9.63
C LEU A 17 21.99 15.35 10.56
N LEU A 18 21.93 16.16 11.62
CA LEU A 18 20.77 16.27 12.52
C LEU A 18 19.54 16.88 11.84
N LEU A 19 19.73 17.84 10.93
CA LEU A 19 18.65 18.41 10.12
C LEU A 19 18.07 17.38 9.13
N PHE A 20 18.91 16.49 8.57
CA PHE A 20 18.44 15.40 7.70
C PHE A 20 17.65 14.33 8.46
N SER A 21 17.97 14.05 9.72
CA SER A 21 17.21 13.07 10.54
C SER A 21 15.90 13.61 11.11
N MET A 22 15.70 14.93 11.15
CA MET A 22 14.41 15.57 11.48
C MET A 22 13.44 15.67 10.29
N VAL A 23 13.74 15.03 9.15
CA VAL A 23 12.69 14.65 8.19
C VAL A 23 11.91 13.48 8.81
N SER A 24 10.98 13.83 9.69
CA SER A 24 9.94 12.90 10.12
C SER A 24 9.06 12.64 8.91
N CYS A 25 9.19 11.47 8.31
CA CYS A 25 8.16 10.94 7.40
C CYS A 25 6.92 10.64 8.25
N ASN A 26 6.13 11.68 8.55
CA ASN A 26 4.76 11.47 8.96
C ASN A 26 4.04 10.95 7.71
N THR A 27 4.09 9.64 7.46
CA THR A 27 3.36 8.96 6.37
C THR A 27 1.85 8.91 6.65
N GLN A 28 1.35 9.88 7.40
CA GLN A 28 -0.06 10.15 7.53
C GLN A 28 -0.35 11.27 6.54
N ILE A 29 -1.32 11.03 5.66
CA ILE A 29 -2.02 12.00 4.81
C ILE A 29 -1.41 12.41 3.43
N ALA A 30 -0.45 11.67 2.86
CA ALA A 30 -0.11 11.84 1.42
C ALA A 30 -1.04 11.05 0.46
N HIS A 31 -2.18 10.55 0.93
CA HIS A 31 -3.13 9.74 0.15
C HIS A 31 -4.45 10.46 -0.14
N HIS A 32 -4.46 11.79 -0.17
CA HIS A 32 -5.70 12.55 -0.42
C HIS A 32 -5.58 13.69 -1.43
N ASN A 33 -4.75 13.54 -2.47
CA ASN A 33 -4.93 14.38 -3.66
C ASN A 33 -4.44 13.81 -5.00
N LYS A 34 -3.86 12.61 -5.03
CA LYS A 34 -3.64 11.91 -6.30
C LYS A 34 -4.75 10.87 -6.47
N PRO A 35 -5.59 10.95 -7.51
CA PRO A 35 -6.55 9.90 -7.78
C PRO A 35 -5.79 8.60 -8.05
N ILE A 36 -5.98 7.62 -7.17
CA ILE A 36 -5.47 6.26 -7.38
C ILE A 36 -6.17 5.74 -8.64
N LYS A 37 -5.40 5.48 -9.69
CA LYS A 37 -5.94 4.92 -10.93
C LYS A 37 -5.99 3.41 -10.77
N CYS A 38 -7.11 2.91 -10.25
CA CYS A 38 -7.35 1.48 -10.20
C CYS A 38 -7.75 0.96 -11.59
N PRO A 39 -7.14 -0.13 -12.08
CA PRO A 39 -7.64 -0.82 -13.26
C PRO A 39 -9.01 -1.44 -12.96
N ALA A 40 -9.73 -1.86 -14.00
CA ALA A 40 -11.01 -2.55 -13.88
C ALA A 40 -10.83 -3.93 -13.23
N LEU A 41 -10.79 -3.96 -11.90
CA LEU A 41 -10.56 -5.17 -11.09
C LEU A 41 -11.86 -5.91 -10.78
N GLN A 42 -12.98 -5.61 -11.46
CA GLN A 42 -14.27 -6.26 -11.23
C GLN A 42 -14.19 -7.79 -11.40
N VAL A 43 -13.34 -8.28 -12.30
CA VAL A 43 -13.07 -9.72 -12.50
C VAL A 43 -12.48 -10.40 -11.25
N CYS A 44 -11.86 -9.63 -10.35
CA CYS A 44 -11.33 -10.14 -9.08
C CYS A 44 -12.40 -10.38 -8.02
N ALA A 45 -13.64 -9.90 -8.22
CA ALA A 45 -14.73 -10.08 -7.28
C ALA A 45 -15.30 -11.51 -7.26
N ASN A 46 -14.99 -12.33 -8.27
CA ASN A 46 -15.47 -13.71 -8.36
C ASN A 46 -15.02 -14.60 -7.18
N ILE A 47 -14.03 -14.16 -6.40
CA ILE A 47 -13.62 -14.85 -5.17
C ILE A 47 -14.68 -14.86 -4.07
N LEU A 48 -15.74 -14.04 -4.17
CA LEU A 48 -16.89 -14.09 -3.26
C LEU A 48 -17.84 -15.26 -3.56
N GLN A 49 -17.73 -15.86 -4.74
CA GLN A 49 -18.61 -16.94 -5.18
C GLN A 49 -17.83 -18.25 -5.24
N PRO A 50 -18.47 -19.41 -4.96
CA PRO A 50 -17.85 -20.72 -5.17
C PRO A 50 -17.39 -20.86 -6.63
N PRO A 51 -16.15 -21.32 -6.92
CA PRO A 51 -15.25 -22.09 -6.04
C PRO A 51 -14.27 -21.25 -5.18
N TYR A 52 -14.52 -19.95 -4.98
CA TYR A 52 -13.68 -19.03 -4.21
C TYR A 52 -12.26 -18.93 -4.77
N GLN A 53 -12.14 -18.93 -6.10
CA GLN A 53 -10.88 -18.78 -6.80
C GLN A 53 -10.80 -17.44 -7.53
N PRO A 54 -9.61 -16.83 -7.62
CA PRO A 54 -9.40 -15.70 -8.53
C PRO A 54 -9.76 -16.09 -9.95
N ASP A 55 -10.40 -15.17 -10.66
CA ASP A 55 -10.48 -15.26 -12.10
C ASP A 55 -9.07 -15.24 -12.71
N HIS A 56 -8.83 -16.01 -13.77
CA HIS A 56 -7.52 -16.06 -14.43
C HIS A 56 -7.05 -14.68 -14.91
N ASN A 57 -8.00 -13.78 -15.22
CA ASN A 57 -7.72 -12.41 -15.64
C ASN A 57 -7.41 -11.46 -14.48
N CYS A 58 -7.67 -11.85 -13.22
CA CYS A 58 -7.43 -11.01 -12.05
C CYS A 58 -5.93 -10.86 -11.72
N CYS A 59 -5.20 -11.97 -11.66
CA CYS A 59 -3.79 -11.96 -11.24
C CYS A 59 -2.87 -11.11 -12.14
N PRO A 60 -3.02 -11.12 -13.48
CA PRO A 60 -2.27 -10.22 -14.36
C PRO A 60 -2.53 -8.73 -14.09
N LEU A 61 -3.79 -8.37 -13.76
CA LEU A 61 -4.18 -6.98 -13.51
C LEU A 61 -3.55 -6.43 -12.23
N ILE A 62 -3.54 -7.21 -11.15
CA ILE A 62 -2.87 -6.81 -9.91
C ILE A 62 -1.35 -6.86 -10.02
N SER A 63 -0.80 -7.62 -10.96
CA SER A 63 0.64 -7.77 -11.07
C SER A 63 1.34 -6.49 -11.55
N GLY A 64 0.62 -5.66 -12.31
CA GLY A 64 1.07 -4.34 -12.75
C GLY A 64 0.98 -3.25 -11.69
N LEU A 65 0.44 -3.54 -10.51
CA LEU A 65 0.28 -2.58 -9.42
C LEU A 65 1.36 -2.77 -8.36
N ILE A 66 1.69 -1.67 -7.67
CA ILE A 66 2.45 -1.74 -6.41
C ILE A 66 1.58 -2.39 -5.32
N ASP A 67 2.19 -3.07 -4.35
CA ASP A 67 1.44 -3.86 -3.36
C ASP A 67 0.40 -3.03 -2.57
N LEU A 68 0.70 -1.74 -2.30
CA LEU A 68 -0.21 -0.83 -1.60
C LEU A 68 -1.41 -0.43 -2.46
N ASP A 69 -1.20 -0.03 -3.72
CA ASP A 69 -2.29 0.32 -4.64
C ASP A 69 -3.12 -0.92 -4.98
N ALA A 70 -2.50 -2.09 -5.12
CA ALA A 70 -3.21 -3.35 -5.35
C ALA A 70 -4.17 -3.63 -4.19
N ALA A 71 -3.71 -3.52 -2.94
CA ALA A 71 -4.55 -3.72 -1.76
C ALA A 71 -5.70 -2.70 -1.66
N VAL A 72 -5.42 -1.41 -1.90
CA VAL A 72 -6.44 -0.34 -1.87
C VAL A 72 -7.48 -0.55 -2.97
N CYS A 73 -7.06 -0.87 -4.19
CA CYS A 73 -7.96 -1.09 -5.32
C CYS A 73 -8.80 -2.35 -5.18
N LEU A 74 -8.22 -3.46 -4.70
CA LEU A 74 -8.97 -4.68 -4.35
C LEU A 74 -10.01 -4.39 -3.28
N CYS A 75 -9.61 -3.64 -2.24
CA CYS A 75 -10.52 -3.26 -1.18
C CYS A 75 -11.76 -2.53 -1.70
N ALA A 76 -11.55 -1.55 -2.59
CA ALA A 76 -12.64 -0.80 -3.21
C ALA A 76 -13.59 -1.70 -4.01
N VAL A 77 -13.04 -2.61 -4.84
CA VAL A 77 -13.86 -3.55 -5.62
C VAL A 77 -14.63 -4.49 -4.71
N LEU A 78 -13.98 -5.12 -3.73
CA LEU A 78 -14.65 -6.07 -2.84
C LEU A 78 -15.69 -5.35 -1.97
N LYS A 79 -15.43 -4.13 -1.51
CA LYS A 79 -16.40 -3.29 -0.78
C LYS A 79 -17.67 -3.01 -1.59
N LEU A 80 -17.54 -2.74 -2.90
CA LEU A 80 -18.69 -2.56 -3.79
C LEU A 80 -19.50 -3.85 -3.98
N ASN A 81 -18.88 -5.02 -3.92
CA ASN A 81 -19.56 -6.30 -4.08
C ASN A 81 -20.21 -6.82 -2.78
N VAL A 82 -19.70 -6.43 -1.61
CA VAL A 82 -20.24 -6.86 -0.30
C VAL A 82 -21.42 -6.00 0.16
N GLY A 83 -21.59 -4.80 -0.38
CA GLY A 83 -22.87 -4.08 -0.37
C GLY A 83 -23.58 -3.94 0.98
N GLY A 84 -22.86 -3.88 2.11
CA GLY A 84 -23.41 -3.58 3.44
C GLY A 84 -24.33 -4.62 4.09
N ILE A 85 -24.71 -5.71 3.41
CA ILE A 85 -25.66 -6.70 3.93
C ILE A 85 -24.96 -7.83 4.70
N ILE A 86 -23.70 -8.12 4.36
CA ILE A 86 -22.95 -9.27 4.91
C ILE A 86 -21.65 -8.78 5.52
N THR A 87 -21.40 -9.11 6.79
CA THR A 87 -20.13 -8.86 7.48
C THR A 87 -19.07 -9.83 6.97
N VAL A 88 -18.45 -9.49 5.84
CA VAL A 88 -17.32 -10.23 5.28
C VAL A 88 -16.02 -9.58 5.75
N ASN A 89 -15.06 -10.39 6.19
CA ASN A 89 -13.71 -9.93 6.48
C ASN A 89 -13.00 -9.58 5.16
N LEU A 90 -13.11 -8.32 4.72
CA LEU A 90 -12.48 -7.85 3.48
C LEU A 90 -10.98 -8.07 3.50
N ASP A 91 -10.30 -7.83 4.63
CA ASP A 91 -8.86 -8.04 4.79
C ASP A 91 -8.44 -9.47 4.45
N LEU A 92 -9.23 -10.44 4.93
CA LEU A 92 -8.99 -11.86 4.66
C LEU A 92 -9.16 -12.17 3.17
N LEU A 93 -10.16 -11.58 2.54
CA LEU A 93 -10.49 -11.83 1.14
C LEU A 93 -9.44 -11.22 0.19
N VAL A 94 -8.98 -10.00 0.50
CA VAL A 94 -7.84 -9.37 -0.17
C VAL A 94 -6.60 -10.24 -0.02
N ASN A 95 -6.32 -10.71 1.19
CA ASN A 95 -5.14 -11.53 1.44
C ASN A 95 -5.20 -12.90 0.73
N LEU A 96 -6.36 -13.53 0.72
CA LEU A 96 -6.59 -14.79 0.00
C LEU A 96 -6.37 -14.59 -1.50
N LEU A 97 -6.88 -13.48 -2.05
CA LEU A 97 -6.73 -13.15 -3.46
C LEU A 97 -5.27 -12.87 -3.85
N LEU A 98 -4.56 -12.10 -3.02
CA LEU A 98 -3.13 -11.86 -3.18
C LEU A 98 -2.34 -13.17 -3.14
N ASN A 99 -2.59 -14.01 -2.14
CA ASN A 99 -1.94 -15.31 -1.99
C ASN A 99 -2.22 -16.23 -3.19
N ALA A 100 -3.46 -16.31 -3.64
CA ALA A 100 -3.85 -17.10 -4.81
C ALA A 100 -3.17 -16.63 -6.11
N CYS A 101 -2.82 -15.35 -6.18
CA CYS A 101 -2.03 -14.78 -7.28
C CYS A 101 -0.51 -14.79 -7.03
N GLY A 102 -0.03 -15.46 -5.99
CA GLY A 102 1.40 -15.56 -5.67
C GLY A 102 2.03 -14.29 -5.08
N ARG A 103 1.20 -13.36 -4.58
CA ARG A 103 1.65 -12.15 -3.91
C ARG A 103 1.77 -12.37 -2.40
N LYS A 104 2.65 -11.57 -1.77
CA LYS A 104 2.81 -11.61 -0.31
C LYS A 104 1.61 -10.96 0.37
N GLN A 105 1.32 -11.45 1.56
CA GLN A 105 0.33 -10.82 2.44
C GLN A 105 0.71 -9.38 2.74
N THR A 106 -0.28 -8.49 2.69
CA THR A 106 -0.13 -7.10 3.09
C THR A 106 -0.68 -6.90 4.50
N THR A 107 -0.04 -6.03 5.28
CA THR A 107 -0.56 -5.54 6.58
C THR A 107 -1.62 -4.44 6.38
N TYR A 108 -2.02 -4.16 5.14
CA TYR A 108 -3.02 -3.15 4.82
C TYR A 108 -4.41 -3.61 5.29
N THR A 109 -5.12 -2.72 5.97
CA THR A 109 -6.51 -2.95 6.40
C THR A 109 -7.47 -2.11 5.58
N CYS A 110 -8.50 -2.79 5.06
CA CYS A 110 -9.65 -2.22 4.41
C CYS A 110 -10.44 -1.35 5.38
N LYS A 111 -10.53 -0.05 5.09
CA LYS A 111 -11.37 0.91 5.81
C LYS A 111 -12.67 1.20 5.06
#